data_AF-K2DZA7-F1
#
_entry.id   AF-K2DZA7-F1
#
_cell.length_a   1.000
_cell.length_b   1.000
_cell.length_c   1.000
_cell.angle_alpha   90.00
_cell.angle_beta   90.00
_cell.angle_gamma   90.00
#
_symmetry.space_group_name_H-M   'P 1'
#
loop_
_entity.id
_entity.type
_entity.pdbx_description
1 polymer ?
#
loop_
_entity_poly.entity_id
_entity_poly.type
_entity_poly.pdbx_seq_one_letter_code
_entity_poly.pdbx_strand_id
1 'polypeptide(L)'
;MVAVSDPQGEINEDDVARVVEAARAVSLSNTKQIIEVIPRGFTVDGQEGIKNPIGMSGVRLEVETHIITASLTNLKNLDRCLSDLGIENSGFIFSGLASSQAVLTETDRELGVVLVDIGGGKTDICLYQDGSLAYSSSIPIGARHITNDIAVGLRVSLDSAEKIKIYLSKPSKIDKDISELKDEYDLNSLNLPESISSTSAKTVVDGIIGARLEEIFKLVGEEIEKSGFGQEIPA
;
A
#
# COMPACT_ATOMS: atom_id res chain seq x y z
N MET A 1 -23.39 -8.60 -12.83
CA MET A 1 -24.71 -9.25 -12.65
C MET A 1 -24.72 -10.58 -13.39
N VAL A 2 -25.20 -11.63 -12.74
CA VAL A 2 -25.44 -12.95 -13.34
C VAL A 2 -26.77 -13.51 -12.85
N ALA A 3 -27.37 -14.40 -13.62
CA ALA A 3 -28.50 -15.21 -13.15
C ALA A 3 -27.98 -16.38 -12.31
N VAL A 4 -28.69 -16.73 -11.24
CA VAL A 4 -28.42 -17.90 -10.40
C VAL A 4 -28.64 -19.17 -11.22
N SER A 5 -27.68 -20.08 -11.18
CA SER A 5 -27.66 -21.27 -12.02
C SER A 5 -28.53 -22.42 -11.49
N ASP A 6 -28.73 -22.47 -10.18
CA ASP A 6 -29.51 -23.51 -9.52
C ASP A 6 -31.03 -23.37 -9.86
N PRO A 7 -31.70 -24.45 -10.31
CA PRO A 7 -33.14 -24.42 -10.60
C PRO A 7 -34.05 -24.14 -9.41
N GLN A 8 -33.60 -24.43 -8.18
CA GLN A 8 -34.26 -24.09 -6.92
C GLN A 8 -33.90 -22.68 -6.44
N GLY A 9 -32.97 -22.00 -7.13
CA GLY A 9 -32.56 -20.62 -6.88
C GLY A 9 -31.56 -20.46 -5.75
N GLU A 10 -30.91 -21.53 -5.28
CA GLU A 10 -29.85 -21.42 -4.26
C GLU A 10 -28.53 -20.94 -4.87
N ILE A 11 -27.93 -19.93 -4.26
CA ILE A 11 -26.66 -19.35 -4.70
C ILE A 11 -25.50 -20.21 -4.22
N ASN A 12 -24.64 -20.62 -5.15
CA ASN A 12 -23.45 -21.42 -4.87
C ASN A 12 -22.13 -20.68 -5.21
N GLU A 13 -21.00 -21.33 -4.95
CA GLU A 13 -19.66 -20.78 -5.23
C GLU A 13 -19.45 -20.47 -6.72
N ASP A 14 -20.01 -21.28 -7.63
CA ASP A 14 -19.89 -21.03 -9.08
C ASP A 14 -20.64 -19.76 -9.49
N ASP A 15 -21.80 -19.46 -8.88
CA ASP A 15 -22.52 -18.21 -9.11
C ASP A 15 -21.69 -17.00 -8.65
N VAL A 16 -21.04 -17.11 -7.49
CA VAL A 16 -20.13 -16.08 -6.96
C VAL A 16 -18.92 -15.89 -7.88
N ALA A 17 -18.27 -16.97 -8.31
CA ALA A 17 -17.14 -16.90 -9.22
C ALA A 17 -17.55 -16.24 -10.55
N ARG A 18 -18.71 -16.62 -11.12
CA ARG A 18 -19.21 -16.02 -12.36
C ARG A 18 -19.55 -14.55 -12.21
N VAL A 19 -20.13 -14.12 -11.09
CA VAL A 19 -20.46 -12.70 -10.90
C VAL A 19 -19.21 -11.84 -10.74
N VAL A 20 -18.19 -12.35 -10.06
CA VAL A 20 -16.88 -11.68 -9.91
C VAL A 20 -16.13 -11.63 -11.23
N GLU A 21 -16.13 -12.70 -12.02
CA GLU A 21 -15.55 -12.69 -13.37
C GLU A 21 -16.30 -11.74 -14.30
N ALA A 22 -17.63 -11.66 -14.20
CA ALA A 22 -18.39 -10.67 -14.95
C ALA A 22 -18.02 -9.23 -14.56
N ALA A 23 -17.63 -8.98 -13.31
CA ALA A 23 -17.15 -7.67 -12.86
C ALA A 23 -15.80 -7.27 -13.47
N ARG A 24 -14.99 -8.23 -13.94
CA ARG A 24 -13.75 -7.93 -14.70
C ARG A 24 -14.02 -7.28 -16.07
N ALA A 25 -15.24 -7.37 -16.59
CA ALA A 25 -15.62 -6.86 -17.91
C ALA A 25 -15.78 -5.33 -17.93
N VAL A 26 -14.78 -4.61 -17.41
CA VAL A 26 -14.69 -3.15 -17.43
C VAL A 26 -13.86 -2.69 -18.62
N SER A 27 -14.24 -1.55 -19.20
CA SER A 27 -13.46 -0.92 -20.28
C SER A 27 -12.19 -0.32 -19.70
N LEU A 28 -11.05 -0.91 -20.05
CA LEU A 28 -9.72 -0.43 -19.65
C LEU A 28 -8.95 0.06 -20.87
N SER A 29 -8.03 1.01 -20.64
CA SER A 29 -7.07 1.37 -21.67
C SER A 29 -6.18 0.17 -22.00
N ASN A 30 -5.76 0.06 -23.26
CA ASN A 30 -4.84 -1.00 -23.72
C ASN A 30 -3.46 -0.98 -23.03
N THR A 31 -3.19 0.02 -22.18
CA THR A 31 -1.97 0.20 -21.40
C THR A 31 -2.07 -0.35 -19.98
N LYS A 32 -3.24 -0.82 -19.55
CA LYS A 32 -3.50 -1.33 -18.21
C LYS A 32 -3.95 -2.78 -18.24
N GLN A 33 -3.67 -3.49 -17.16
CA GLN A 33 -4.14 -4.85 -16.90
C GLN A 33 -4.73 -4.92 -15.49
N ILE A 34 -5.83 -5.65 -15.31
CA ILE A 34 -6.38 -5.98 -13.99
C ILE A 34 -5.42 -6.97 -13.32
N ILE A 35 -4.99 -6.64 -12.11
CA ILE A 35 -4.19 -7.55 -11.29
C ILE A 35 -5.03 -8.17 -10.17
N GLU A 36 -6.01 -7.44 -9.63
CA GLU A 36 -6.86 -7.91 -8.53
C GLU A 36 -8.31 -7.46 -8.71
N VAL A 37 -9.25 -8.29 -8.29
CA VAL A 37 -10.68 -7.98 -8.18
C VAL A 37 -11.17 -8.43 -6.83
N ILE A 38 -11.56 -7.47 -5.98
CA ILE A 38 -11.91 -7.73 -4.60
C ILE A 38 -13.41 -7.44 -4.42
N PRO A 39 -14.24 -8.46 -4.13
CA PRO A 39 -15.64 -8.24 -3.77
C PRO A 39 -15.76 -7.41 -2.50
N ARG A 40 -16.59 -6.37 -2.53
CA ARG A 40 -16.93 -5.53 -1.38
C ARG A 40 -18.27 -5.92 -0.77
N GLY A 41 -19.23 -6.24 -1.63
CA GLY A 41 -20.57 -6.64 -1.23
C GLY A 41 -21.33 -7.23 -2.39
N PHE A 42 -22.41 -7.92 -2.05
CA PHE A 42 -23.32 -8.56 -2.99
C PHE A 42 -24.71 -7.97 -2.86
N THR A 43 -25.46 -8.06 -3.96
CA THR A 43 -26.87 -7.72 -4.01
C THR A 43 -27.63 -8.91 -4.57
N VAL A 44 -28.63 -9.39 -3.85
CA VAL A 44 -29.48 -10.53 -4.23
C VAL A 44 -30.89 -10.02 -4.47
N ASP A 45 -31.40 -10.16 -5.69
CA ASP A 45 -32.74 -9.69 -6.10
C ASP A 45 -33.06 -8.24 -5.70
N GLY A 46 -32.05 -7.37 -5.72
CA GLY A 46 -32.16 -5.95 -5.37
C GLY A 46 -31.97 -5.64 -3.87
N GLN A 47 -31.73 -6.65 -3.03
CA GLN A 47 -31.35 -6.45 -1.63
C GLN A 47 -29.83 -6.29 -1.50
N GLU A 48 -29.39 -5.08 -1.19
CA GLU A 48 -27.98 -4.70 -1.04
C GLU A 48 -27.40 -5.07 0.34
N GLY A 49 -26.07 -4.96 0.49
CA GLY A 49 -25.37 -5.09 1.77
C GLY A 49 -25.05 -6.53 2.21
N ILE A 50 -25.14 -7.50 1.29
CA ILE A 50 -24.89 -8.91 1.60
C ILE A 50 -23.37 -9.17 1.53
N LYS A 51 -22.75 -9.60 2.63
CA LYS A 51 -21.32 -9.95 2.66
C LYS A 51 -21.03 -11.33 2.04
N ASN A 52 -21.88 -12.32 2.33
CA ASN A 52 -21.76 -13.67 1.79
C ASN A 52 -23.12 -14.16 1.28
N PRO A 53 -23.32 -14.31 -0.05
CA PRO A 53 -24.60 -14.71 -0.63
C PRO A 53 -24.75 -16.24 -0.73
N ILE A 54 -23.72 -17.04 -0.43
CA ILE A 54 -23.76 -18.50 -0.59
C ILE A 54 -24.82 -19.10 0.35
N GLY A 55 -25.68 -19.95 -0.21
CA GLY A 55 -26.82 -20.58 0.48
C GLY A 55 -28.07 -19.69 0.58
N MET A 56 -28.01 -18.45 0.11
CA MET A 56 -29.20 -17.62 -0.04
C MET A 56 -29.99 -18.04 -1.29
N SER A 57 -31.30 -17.85 -1.27
CA SER A 57 -32.14 -18.03 -2.46
C SER A 57 -32.28 -16.72 -3.21
N GLY A 58 -32.11 -16.76 -4.53
CA GLY A 58 -32.39 -15.63 -5.41
C GLY A 58 -32.34 -15.99 -6.89
N VAL A 59 -32.76 -15.06 -7.74
CA VAL A 59 -32.73 -15.21 -9.21
C VAL A 59 -31.58 -14.43 -9.81
N ARG A 60 -31.26 -13.27 -9.25
CA ARG A 60 -30.23 -12.35 -9.72
C ARG A 60 -29.20 -12.10 -8.63
N LEU A 61 -27.93 -12.28 -9.01
CA LEU A 61 -26.78 -11.97 -8.18
C LEU A 61 -25.97 -10.83 -8.82
N GLU A 62 -25.68 -9.83 -8.02
CA GLU A 62 -24.82 -8.70 -8.35
C GLU A 62 -23.69 -8.58 -7.33
N VAL A 63 -22.60 -7.94 -7.72
CA VAL A 63 -21.43 -7.75 -6.88
C VAL A 63 -20.88 -6.35 -7.09
N GLU A 64 -20.55 -5.68 -5.99
CA GLU A 64 -19.70 -4.50 -5.97
C GLU A 64 -18.25 -4.97 -5.81
N THR A 65 -17.34 -4.52 -6.67
CA THR A 65 -15.93 -4.92 -6.62
C THR A 65 -15.00 -3.73 -6.65
N HIS A 66 -13.94 -3.79 -5.84
CA HIS A 66 -12.76 -2.94 -6.01
C HIS A 66 -11.79 -3.60 -6.99
N ILE A 67 -11.49 -2.91 -8.11
CA ILE A 67 -10.62 -3.44 -9.16
C ILE A 67 -9.28 -2.70 -9.12
N ILE A 68 -8.18 -3.45 -8.97
CA ILE A 68 -6.83 -2.90 -9.01
C ILE A 68 -6.21 -3.19 -10.38
N THR A 69 -5.66 -2.14 -10.98
CA THR A 69 -5.00 -2.21 -12.30
C THR A 69 -3.55 -1.77 -12.21
N ALA A 70 -2.71 -2.33 -13.08
CA ALA A 70 -1.30 -1.97 -13.22
C ALA A 70 -0.93 -1.71 -14.68
N SER A 71 0.22 -1.05 -14.89
CA SER A 71 0.80 -0.83 -16.21
C SER A 71 1.15 -2.16 -16.87
N LEU A 72 0.55 -2.46 -18.02
CA LEU A 72 0.82 -3.68 -18.78
C LEU A 72 2.31 -3.81 -19.14
N THR A 73 2.96 -2.69 -19.48
CA THR A 73 4.40 -2.67 -19.80
C THR A 73 5.24 -3.06 -18.58
N ASN A 74 4.90 -2.57 -17.39
CA ASN A 74 5.65 -2.87 -16.18
C ASN A 74 5.51 -4.35 -15.81
N LEU A 75 4.30 -4.90 -15.92
CA LEU A 75 4.05 -6.33 -15.67
C LEU A 75 4.84 -7.20 -16.64
N LYS A 76 4.82 -6.89 -17.93
CA LYS A 76 5.62 -7.63 -18.95
C LYS A 76 7.11 -7.57 -18.70
N ASN A 77 7.63 -6.44 -18.23
CA ASN A 77 9.05 -6.32 -17.90
C ASN A 77 9.42 -7.20 -16.70
N LEU A 78 8.58 -7.24 -15.65
CA LEU A 78 8.78 -8.14 -14.51
C LEU A 78 8.72 -9.60 -14.91
N ASP A 79 7.70 -9.96 -15.70
CA ASP A 79 7.49 -11.33 -16.19
C ASP A 79 8.67 -11.84 -17.02
N ARG A 80 9.20 -10.97 -17.89
CA ARG A 80 10.41 -11.25 -18.67
C ARG A 80 11.63 -11.48 -17.78
N CYS A 81 11.85 -10.63 -16.78
CA CYS A 81 12.97 -10.81 -15.85
C CYS A 81 12.90 -12.16 -15.10
N LEU A 82 11.71 -12.60 -14.71
CA LEU A 82 11.50 -13.91 -14.07
C LEU A 82 11.70 -15.06 -15.06
N SER A 83 11.16 -14.93 -16.28
CA SER A 83 11.29 -15.91 -17.35
C SER A 83 12.75 -16.13 -17.77
N ASP A 84 13.55 -15.06 -17.86
CA ASP A 84 14.98 -15.13 -18.18
C ASP A 84 15.78 -15.91 -17.10
N LEU A 85 15.24 -16.04 -15.89
CA LEU A 85 15.78 -16.84 -14.80
C LEU A 85 15.17 -18.26 -14.73
N GLY A 86 14.26 -18.60 -15.63
CA GLY A 86 13.54 -19.88 -15.63
C GLY A 86 12.48 -19.99 -14.52
N ILE A 87 11.99 -18.87 -14.00
CA ILE A 87 10.95 -18.81 -12.96
C ILE A 87 9.61 -18.52 -13.62
N GLU A 88 8.64 -19.40 -13.40
CA GLU A 88 7.26 -19.19 -13.83
C GLU A 88 6.53 -18.25 -12.86
N ASN A 89 5.85 -17.25 -13.41
CA ASN A 89 5.12 -16.26 -12.65
C ASN A 89 3.66 -16.69 -12.45
N SER A 90 3.26 -16.94 -11.20
CA SER A 90 1.89 -17.34 -10.87
C SER A 90 0.89 -16.19 -10.83
N GLY A 91 1.34 -14.93 -10.87
CA GLY A 91 0.48 -13.76 -10.84
C GLY A 91 1.10 -12.55 -10.16
N PHE A 92 0.37 -11.43 -10.18
CA PHE A 92 0.81 -10.18 -9.58
C PHE A 92 -0.16 -9.74 -8.49
N ILE A 93 0.37 -9.37 -7.34
CA ILE A 93 -0.38 -8.77 -6.24
C ILE A 93 0.05 -7.32 -6.03
N PHE A 94 -0.91 -6.46 -5.69
CA PHE A 94 -0.60 -5.10 -5.25
C PHE A 94 0.11 -5.12 -3.89
N SER A 95 1.30 -4.53 -3.79
CA SER A 95 2.09 -4.53 -2.55
C SER A 95 1.32 -4.00 -1.35
N GLY A 96 0.58 -2.88 -1.50
CA GLY A 96 -0.24 -2.34 -0.41
C GLY A 96 -1.30 -3.32 0.10
N LEU A 97 -1.90 -4.11 -0.81
CA LEU A 97 -2.86 -5.17 -0.45
C LEU A 97 -2.16 -6.33 0.29
N ALA A 98 -0.98 -6.74 -0.16
CA ALA A 98 -0.21 -7.77 0.55
C ALA A 98 0.19 -7.30 1.96
N SER A 99 0.67 -6.06 2.08
CA SER A 99 1.03 -5.43 3.35
C SER A 99 -0.17 -5.32 4.30
N SER A 100 -1.35 -4.93 3.79
CA SER A 100 -2.57 -4.86 4.61
C SER A 100 -3.04 -6.22 5.10
N GLN A 101 -2.91 -7.26 4.28
CA GLN A 101 -3.23 -8.62 4.70
C GLN A 101 -2.30 -9.12 5.81
N ALA A 102 -1.04 -8.69 5.81
CA ALA A 102 -0.04 -9.12 6.78
C ALA A 102 -0.18 -8.46 8.15
N VAL A 103 -0.66 -7.21 8.22
CA VAL A 103 -0.60 -6.41 9.47
C VAL A 103 -1.97 -6.01 10.05
N LEU A 104 -3.03 -5.96 9.23
CA LEU A 104 -4.35 -5.55 9.70
C LEU A 104 -5.16 -6.74 10.19
N THR A 105 -5.77 -6.59 11.37
CA THR A 105 -6.77 -7.53 11.89
C THR A 105 -8.12 -7.35 11.18
N GLU A 106 -9.01 -8.32 11.32
CA GLU A 106 -10.40 -8.16 10.86
C GLU A 106 -11.08 -6.98 11.55
N THR A 107 -10.82 -6.78 12.85
CA THR A 107 -11.37 -5.65 13.62
C THR A 107 -10.95 -4.30 13.05
N ASP A 108 -9.67 -4.13 12.68
CA ASP A 108 -9.20 -2.88 12.06
C ASP A 108 -9.94 -2.60 10.75
N ARG A 109 -10.15 -3.64 9.94
CA ARG A 109 -10.83 -3.51 8.63
C ARG A 109 -12.31 -3.21 8.77
N GLU A 110 -12.98 -3.79 9.76
CA GLU A 110 -14.40 -3.55 10.05
C GLU A 110 -14.64 -2.15 10.62
N LEU A 111 -13.76 -1.67 11.52
CA LEU A 111 -13.86 -0.31 12.07
C LEU A 111 -13.53 0.77 11.03
N GLY A 112 -12.72 0.41 10.03
CA GLY A 112 -12.17 1.32 9.05
C GLY A 112 -10.75 1.71 9.42
N VAL A 113 -9.82 1.60 8.47
CA VAL A 113 -8.40 1.84 8.70
C VAL A 113 -7.68 2.25 7.42
N VAL A 114 -6.69 3.14 7.56
CA VAL A 114 -5.74 3.47 6.50
C VAL A 114 -4.43 2.73 6.75
N LEU A 115 -4.03 1.89 5.80
CA LEU A 115 -2.68 1.38 5.74
C LEU A 115 -1.83 2.25 4.81
N VAL A 116 -0.68 2.69 5.32
CA VAL A 116 0.33 3.46 4.57
C VAL A 116 1.64 2.66 4.58
N ASP A 117 2.00 2.09 3.43
CA ASP A 117 3.23 1.32 3.23
C ASP A 117 4.28 2.19 2.53
N ILE A 118 5.22 2.74 3.31
CA ILE A 118 6.30 3.60 2.81
C ILE A 118 7.47 2.72 2.34
N GLY A 119 7.43 2.34 1.06
CA GLY A 119 8.50 1.61 0.41
C GLY A 119 9.70 2.48 0.03
N GLY A 120 10.66 1.88 -0.68
CA GLY A 120 11.85 2.60 -1.14
C GLY A 120 11.55 3.67 -2.19
N GLY A 121 10.81 3.33 -3.24
CA GLY A 121 10.53 4.23 -4.36
C GLY A 121 9.12 4.83 -4.38
N LYS A 122 8.19 4.25 -3.63
CA LYS A 122 6.77 4.61 -3.62
C LYS A 122 6.16 4.36 -2.26
N THR A 123 5.05 5.03 -1.98
CA THR A 123 4.21 4.84 -0.81
C THR A 123 2.87 4.33 -1.28
N ASP A 124 2.47 3.15 -0.81
CA ASP A 124 1.18 2.54 -1.14
C ASP A 124 0.16 2.85 -0.04
N ILE A 125 -1.09 3.08 -0.45
CA ILE A 125 -2.20 3.38 0.46
C ILE A 125 -3.29 2.35 0.22
N CYS A 126 -3.83 1.79 1.30
CA CYS A 126 -5.04 0.96 1.29
C CYS A 126 -6.00 1.47 2.35
N LEU A 127 -7.25 1.67 1.94
CA LEU A 127 -8.33 2.19 2.76
C LEU A 127 -9.39 1.11 2.90
N TYR A 128 -9.59 0.64 4.12
CA TYR A 128 -10.61 -0.35 4.44
C TYR A 128 -11.81 0.30 5.10
N GLN A 129 -12.99 -0.23 4.80
CA GLN A 129 -14.26 0.17 5.38
C GLN A 129 -15.23 -1.02 5.35
N ASP A 130 -15.96 -1.23 6.44
CA ASP A 130 -16.94 -2.31 6.60
C ASP A 130 -16.37 -3.70 6.27
N GLY A 131 -15.07 -3.89 6.56
CA GLY A 131 -14.34 -5.14 6.34
C GLY A 131 -13.77 -5.32 4.94
N SER A 132 -14.04 -4.40 4.00
CA SER A 132 -13.63 -4.50 2.60
C SER A 132 -12.64 -3.40 2.19
N LEU A 133 -11.81 -3.66 1.17
CA LEU A 133 -10.94 -2.63 0.60
C LEU A 133 -11.80 -1.67 -0.23
N ALA A 134 -11.94 -0.43 0.23
CA ALA A 134 -12.72 0.62 -0.41
C ALA A 134 -11.90 1.42 -1.42
N TYR A 135 -10.61 1.62 -1.14
CA TYR A 135 -9.74 2.40 -2.00
C TYR A 135 -8.28 1.95 -1.90
N SER A 136 -7.55 2.08 -3.01
CA SER A 136 -6.12 1.81 -3.05
C SER A 136 -5.40 2.75 -4.02
N SER A 137 -4.22 3.24 -3.64
CA SER A 137 -3.40 4.09 -4.50
C SER A 137 -1.90 3.89 -4.24
N SER A 138 -1.08 4.47 -5.11
CA SER A 138 0.37 4.45 -4.99
C SER A 138 0.94 5.80 -5.39
N ILE A 139 1.71 6.41 -4.49
CA ILE A 139 2.34 7.72 -4.67
C ILE A 139 3.82 7.48 -5.00
N PRO A 140 4.39 8.10 -6.06
CA PRO A 140 5.76 7.85 -6.50
C PRO A 140 6.82 8.57 -5.64
N ILE A 141 6.65 8.53 -4.31
CA ILE A 141 7.59 9.05 -3.31
C ILE A 141 7.78 7.99 -2.23
N GLY A 142 8.96 7.88 -1.64
CA GLY A 142 9.28 6.83 -0.68
C GLY A 142 10.63 7.06 0.00
N ALA A 143 11.09 6.10 0.80
CA ALA A 143 12.25 6.24 1.67
C ALA A 143 13.59 6.53 0.96
N ARG A 144 13.72 6.26 -0.35
CA ARG A 144 14.90 6.66 -1.14
C ARG A 144 14.97 8.16 -1.39
N HIS A 145 13.84 8.86 -1.35
CA HIS A 145 13.81 10.32 -1.46
C HIS A 145 14.42 10.95 -0.21
N ILE A 146 14.15 10.38 0.97
CA ILE A 146 14.83 10.73 2.23
C ILE A 146 16.35 10.53 2.08
N THR A 147 16.78 9.38 1.55
CA THR A 147 18.20 9.09 1.30
C THR A 147 18.84 10.12 0.36
N ASN A 148 18.13 10.51 -0.72
CA ASN A 148 18.61 11.52 -1.66
C ASN A 148 18.76 12.88 -0.98
N ASP A 149 17.81 13.30 -0.15
CA ASP A 149 17.89 14.58 0.54
C ASP A 149 19.03 14.61 1.56
N ILE A 150 19.28 13.50 2.27
CA ILE A 150 20.44 13.35 3.16
C ILE A 150 21.74 13.47 2.36
N ALA A 151 21.82 12.80 1.20
CA ALA A 151 22.99 12.85 0.33
C ALA A 151 23.28 14.29 -0.14
N VAL A 152 22.25 15.03 -0.55
CA VAL A 152 22.38 16.43 -0.97
C VAL A 152 22.73 17.34 0.22
N GLY A 153 22.02 17.20 1.34
CA GLY A 153 22.18 18.04 2.53
C GLY A 153 23.55 17.88 3.20
N LEU A 154 24.08 16.66 3.26
CA LEU A 154 25.39 16.35 3.84
C LEU A 154 26.51 16.28 2.80
N ARG A 155 26.20 16.42 1.51
CA ARG A 155 27.15 16.30 0.39
C ARG A 155 27.92 14.98 0.40
N VAL A 156 27.20 13.88 0.60
CA VAL A 156 27.74 12.52 0.59
C VAL A 156 27.14 11.69 -0.55
N SER A 157 27.77 10.55 -0.85
CA SER A 157 27.19 9.56 -1.76
C SER A 157 25.87 8.99 -1.23
N LEU A 158 25.04 8.45 -2.13
CA LEU A 158 23.79 7.79 -1.76
C LEU A 158 24.01 6.62 -0.80
N ASP A 159 25.09 5.87 -0.99
CA ASP A 159 25.45 4.74 -0.12
C ASP A 159 25.79 5.21 1.29
N SER A 160 26.57 6.29 1.41
CA SER A 160 26.87 6.92 2.70
C SER A 160 25.60 7.50 3.35
N ALA A 161 24.73 8.15 2.58
CA ALA A 161 23.46 8.68 3.07
C ALA A 161 22.53 7.58 3.61
N GLU A 162 22.45 6.42 2.94
CA GLU A 162 21.65 5.30 3.40
C GLU A 162 22.20 4.75 4.72
N LYS A 163 23.52 4.60 4.84
CA LYS A 163 24.18 4.19 6.09
C LYS A 163 23.87 5.17 7.23
N ILE A 164 23.93 6.48 6.96
CA ILE A 164 23.59 7.52 7.95
C ILE A 164 22.11 7.39 8.34
N LYS A 165 21.19 7.30 7.38
CA LYS A 165 19.75 7.15 7.63
C LYS A 165 19.45 5.96 8.56
N ILE A 166 20.05 4.80 8.26
CA ILE A 166 19.89 3.57 9.07
C ILE A 166 20.57 3.70 10.43
N TYR A 167 21.72 4.39 10.52
CA TYR A 167 22.40 4.62 11.78
C TYR A 167 21.56 5.48 12.73
N LEU A 168 20.95 6.54 12.20
CA LEU A 168 20.10 7.47 12.96
C LEU A 168 18.75 6.87 13.35
N SER A 169 18.26 5.84 12.65
CA SER A 169 17.00 5.18 13.00
C SER A 169 17.10 4.20 14.17
N LYS A 170 18.32 3.83 14.59
CA LYS A 170 18.51 2.95 15.73
C LYS A 170 18.09 3.69 16.99
N PRO A 171 17.22 3.11 17.84
CA PRO A 171 16.91 3.71 19.12
C PRO A 171 18.23 3.88 19.86
N SER A 172 18.61 5.13 20.06
CA SER A 172 19.70 5.46 20.97
C SER A 172 19.32 4.82 22.30
N LYS A 173 20.21 3.99 22.87
CA LYS A 173 20.10 3.56 24.27
C LYS A 173 20.31 4.78 25.18
N ILE A 174 19.46 5.78 25.05
CA ILE A 174 19.39 6.95 25.90
C ILE A 174 18.21 6.66 26.79
N ASP A 175 18.56 6.48 28.07
CA ASP A 175 17.62 6.34 29.17
C ASP A 175 16.53 7.41 29.10
N LYS A 176 15.40 7.08 29.73
CA LYS A 176 14.13 7.81 29.80
C LYS A 176 14.20 9.22 30.42
N ASP A 177 15.23 10.02 30.15
CA ASP A 177 15.30 11.43 30.53
C ASP A 177 15.27 12.29 29.27
N ILE A 178 14.09 12.85 28.99
CA ILE A 178 13.75 13.71 27.86
C ILE A 178 14.40 15.10 28.01
N SER A 179 15.70 15.19 28.28
CA SER A 179 16.35 16.51 28.41
C SER A 179 17.68 16.70 27.70
N GLU A 180 18.37 15.65 27.25
CA GLU A 180 19.64 15.82 26.51
C GLU A 180 19.77 14.76 25.40
N LEU A 181 18.98 14.93 24.33
CA LEU A 181 19.39 14.37 23.04
C LEU A 181 20.78 14.95 22.74
N LYS A 182 21.79 14.10 22.65
CA LYS A 182 23.10 14.54 22.14
C LYS A 182 22.84 15.20 20.78
N ASP A 183 23.07 16.50 20.70
CA ASP A 183 22.83 17.30 19.50
C ASP A 183 23.67 16.83 18.31
N GLU A 184 24.69 16.00 18.57
CA GLU A 184 25.67 15.54 17.61
C GLU A 184 25.83 14.01 17.64
N TYR A 185 25.71 13.39 16.46
CA TYR A 185 25.94 11.97 16.20
C TYR A 185 27.35 11.76 15.64
N ASP A 186 28.13 10.88 16.26
CA ASP A 186 29.42 10.44 15.73
C ASP A 186 29.20 9.42 14.60
N LEU A 187 29.71 9.75 13.41
CA LEU A 187 29.61 8.95 12.18
C LEU A 187 30.91 8.22 11.84
N ASN A 188 31.99 8.39 12.62
CA ASN A 188 33.27 7.72 12.37
C ASN A 188 33.11 6.19 12.34
N SER A 189 32.19 5.65 13.13
CA SER A 189 31.86 4.21 13.15
C SER A 189 31.34 3.67 11.82
N LEU A 190 30.85 4.53 10.92
CA LEU A 190 30.32 4.15 9.62
C LEU A 190 31.39 4.00 8.53
N ASN A 191 32.63 4.44 8.81
CA ASN A 191 33.76 4.39 7.87
C ASN A 191 33.38 4.97 6.49
N LEU A 192 32.83 6.19 6.48
CA LEU A 192 32.38 6.86 5.26
C LEU A 192 33.59 7.39 4.46
N PRO A 193 33.61 7.22 3.13
CA PRO A 193 34.70 7.74 2.28
C PRO A 193 34.81 9.27 2.32
N GLU A 194 33.71 9.98 2.58
CA GLU A 194 33.67 11.45 2.62
C GLU A 194 34.28 12.06 3.89
N SER A 195 34.79 11.24 4.81
CA SER A 195 35.46 11.66 6.05
C SER A 195 34.62 12.60 6.93
N ILE A 196 33.29 12.49 6.87
CA ILE A 196 32.38 13.17 7.79
C ILE A 196 32.45 12.46 9.14
N SER A 197 32.93 13.17 10.16
CA SER A 197 33.11 12.64 11.50
C SER A 197 31.84 12.70 12.34
N SER A 198 30.97 13.69 12.09
CA SER A 198 29.78 13.91 12.91
C SER A 198 28.69 14.66 12.15
N THR A 199 27.45 14.57 12.64
CA THR A 199 26.32 15.36 12.14
C THR A 199 25.35 15.69 13.26
N SER A 200 24.60 16.78 13.13
CA SER A 200 23.62 17.15 14.13
C SER A 200 22.30 16.40 13.95
N ALA A 201 21.74 15.91 15.06
CA ALA A 201 20.41 15.32 15.13
C ALA A 201 19.36 16.26 14.52
N LYS A 202 19.38 17.52 14.95
CA LYS A 202 18.46 18.56 14.48
C LYS A 202 18.57 18.81 12.98
N THR A 203 19.78 18.81 12.43
CA THR A 203 19.98 19.04 11.00
C THR A 203 19.43 17.90 10.15
N VAL A 204 19.72 16.65 10.52
CA VAL A 204 19.37 15.50 9.68
C VAL A 204 17.97 14.98 9.98
N VAL A 205 17.64 14.79 11.27
CA VAL A 205 16.35 14.23 11.68
C VAL A 205 15.26 15.25 11.46
N ASP A 206 15.32 16.43 12.08
CA ASP A 206 14.24 17.42 11.95
C ASP A 206 14.30 18.13 10.58
N GLY A 207 15.49 18.57 10.19
CA GLY A 207 15.66 19.42 9.00
C GLY A 207 15.53 18.71 7.65
N ILE A 208 15.85 17.41 7.58
CA ILE A 208 15.85 16.67 6.31
C ILE A 208 14.81 15.55 6.34
N ILE A 209 14.91 14.62 7.29
CA ILE A 209 14.01 13.46 7.38
C ILE A 209 12.58 13.93 7.70
N GLY A 210 12.44 14.80 8.70
CA GLY A 210 11.16 15.37 9.13
C GLY A 210 10.45 16.10 7.99
N ALA A 211 11.15 17.02 7.33
CA ALA A 211 10.62 17.74 6.17
C ALA A 211 10.12 16.81 5.05
N ARG A 212 10.87 15.75 4.73
CA ARG A 212 10.44 14.78 3.70
C ARG A 212 9.27 13.92 4.16
N LEU A 213 9.23 13.53 5.44
CA LEU A 213 8.10 12.79 6.00
C LEU A 213 6.83 13.65 6.03
N GLU A 214 6.93 14.93 6.39
CA GLU A 214 5.82 15.88 6.32
C GLU A 214 5.24 15.96 4.90
N GLU A 215 6.10 16.03 3.88
CA GLU A 215 5.66 16.01 2.48
C GLU A 215 4.99 14.68 2.10
N ILE A 216 5.57 13.54 2.49
CA ILE A 216 4.96 12.22 2.23
C ILE A 216 3.59 12.14 2.90
N PHE A 217 3.46 12.52 4.17
CA PHE A 217 2.18 12.47 4.89
C PHE A 217 1.17 13.47 4.36
N LYS A 218 1.61 14.64 3.87
CA LYS A 218 0.74 15.57 3.19
C LYS A 218 0.15 14.95 1.91
N LEU A 219 0.98 14.34 1.07
CA LEU A 219 0.52 13.66 -0.15
C LEU A 219 -0.40 12.48 0.17
N VAL A 220 -0.13 11.75 1.25
CA VAL A 220 -1.03 10.70 1.76
C VAL A 220 -2.38 11.29 2.16
N GLY A 221 -2.40 12.39 2.91
CA GLY A 221 -3.62 13.10 3.29
C GLY A 221 -4.44 13.57 2.08
N GLU A 222 -3.78 14.18 1.09
CA GLU A 222 -4.41 14.60 -0.16
C GLU A 222 -5.06 13.41 -0.92
N GLU A 223 -4.40 12.25 -0.94
CA GLU A 223 -4.94 11.06 -1.60
C GLU A 223 -6.10 10.42 -0.82
N ILE A 224 -6.07 10.49 0.52
CA ILE A 224 -7.19 10.07 1.39
C ILE A 224 -8.40 10.99 1.16
N GLU A 225 -8.22 12.32 1.13
CA GLU A 225 -9.30 13.26 0.86
C GLU A 225 -9.92 13.03 -0.53
N LYS A 226 -9.07 12.86 -1.54
CA LYS A 226 -9.49 12.56 -2.91
C LYS A 226 -10.23 11.23 -3.05
N SER A 227 -9.97 10.27 -2.15
CA SER A 227 -10.68 8.98 -2.17
C SER A 227 -12.16 9.11 -1.87
N GLY A 228 -12.58 10.17 -1.16
CA GLY A 228 -13.95 10.33 -0.65
C GLY A 228 -14.25 9.55 0.63
N PHE A 229 -13.39 8.60 1.03
CA PHE A 229 -13.59 7.74 2.20
C PHE A 229 -12.98 8.29 3.51
N GLY A 230 -12.27 9.42 3.45
CA GLY A 230 -11.53 9.95 4.60
C GLY A 230 -12.39 10.32 5.82
N GLN A 231 -13.67 10.65 5.63
CA GLN A 231 -14.59 10.97 6.74
C GLN A 231 -15.23 9.74 7.37
N GLU A 232 -15.10 8.58 6.74
CA GLU A 232 -15.76 7.34 7.15
C GLU A 232 -14.83 6.44 7.97
N ILE A 233 -13.60 6.92 8.24
CA ILE A 233 -12.59 6.22 9.01
C ILE A 233 -12.51 6.87 10.39
N PRO A 234 -12.53 6.07 11.48
CA PRO A 234 -12.39 6.59 12.83
C PRO A 234 -11.08 7.38 12.99
N ALA A 235 -11.18 8.51 13.69
CA ALA A 235 -10.04 9.38 14.01
C ALA A 235 -9.09 8.77 15.05
#